data_AF-A0A8J6Z2H5-F1
#
_entry.id   AF-A0A8J6Z2H5-F1
#
_cell.length_a   1.000
_cell.length_b   1.000
_cell.length_c   1.000
_cell.angle_alpha   90.00
_cell.angle_beta   90.00
_cell.angle_gamma   90.00
#
_symmetry.space_group_name_H-M   'P 1'
#
loop_
_entity.id
_entity.type
_entity.pdbx_description
1 polymer ?
#
loop_
_entity_poly.entity_id
_entity_poly.type
_entity_poly.pdbx_seq_one_letter_code
_entity_poly.pdbx_strand_id
1 'polypeptide(L)' 'MLRAYDKAAAEKFLGTDDSSLVERLGVRIKIVASDYRNIKVTTPEDIHVAETLLRSGDK' A
#
# COMPACT_ATOMS: atom_id res chain seq x y z
N MET A 1 15.39 1.16 -1.29
CA MET A 1 14.65 1.14 -0.01
C MET A 1 15.40 1.85 1.11
N LEU A 2 16.53 1.35 1.64
CA LEU A 2 17.24 2.05 2.75
C LEU A 2 17.45 3.56 2.53
N ARG A 3 17.97 3.95 1.36
CA ARG A 3 18.16 5.37 1.00
C ARG A 3 16.88 6.23 1.11
N ALA A 4 15.71 5.65 0.81
CA ALA A 4 14.42 6.34 0.88
C ALA A 4 14.02 6.60 2.34
N TYR A 5 14.21 5.59 3.19
CA TYR A 5 14.01 5.69 4.63
C TYR A 5 14.99 6.66 5.29
N ASP A 6 16.27 6.62 4.92
CA ASP A 6 17.30 7.53 5.45
C ASP A 6 16.96 9.00 5.12
N LYS A 7 16.56 9.27 3.87
CA LYS A 7 16.15 10.61 3.44
C LYS A 7 14.88 11.07 4.17
N ALA A 8 13.89 10.19 4.30
CA ALA A 8 12.66 10.51 5.01
C ALA A 8 12.92 10.83 6.49
N ALA A 9 13.79 10.06 7.15
CA ALA A 9 14.22 10.32 8.51
C ALA A 9 14.96 11.66 8.64
N ALA A 10 15.93 11.94 7.75
CA ALA A 10 16.68 13.19 7.74
C ALA A 10 15.78 14.42 7.53
N GLU A 11 14.75 14.30 6.71
CA GLU A 11 13.79 15.36 6.41
C GLU A 11 12.58 15.39 7.36
N LYS A 12 12.51 14.48 8.34
CA LYS A 12 11.35 14.29 9.23
C LYS A 12 10.03 14.09 8.45
N PHE A 13 10.12 13.42 7.31
CA PHE A 13 8.98 13.08 6.47
C PHE A 13 8.37 11.75 6.91
N LEU A 14 7.06 11.75 7.16
CA LEU A 14 6.30 10.53 7.43
C LEU A 14 5.60 10.10 6.14
N GLY A 15 6.13 9.05 5.50
CA GLY A 15 5.45 8.40 4.38
C GLY A 15 4.32 7.49 4.84
N THR A 16 3.26 7.41 4.05
CA THR A 16 2.10 6.54 4.30
C THR A 16 2.30 5.12 3.76
N ASP A 17 3.20 4.99 2.78
CA ASP A 17 3.54 3.77 2.07
C ASP A 17 4.95 3.92 1.47
N ASP A 18 5.53 2.79 1.04
CA ASP A 18 6.87 2.76 0.46
C ASP A 18 7.03 3.59 -0.81
N SER A 19 5.97 3.71 -1.62
CA SER A 19 6.01 4.50 -2.86
C SER A 19 6.20 5.97 -2.53
N SER A 20 5.46 6.51 -1.56
CA SER A 20 5.62 7.90 -1.11
C SER A 20 7.06 8.24 -0.67
N LEU A 21 7.78 7.28 -0.06
CA LEU A 21 9.18 7.43 0.32
C LEU A 21 10.10 7.47 -0.91
N VAL A 22 9.83 6.61 -1.89
CA VAL A 22 10.62 6.49 -3.12
C VAL A 22 10.40 7.68 -4.07
N GLU A 23 9.18 8.20 -4.19
CA GLU A 23 8.90 9.40 -4.98
C GLU A 23 9.73 10.60 -4.50
N ARG A 24 9.95 10.69 -3.19
CA ARG A 24 10.73 11.75 -2.56
C ARG A 24 12.22 11.67 -2.85
N LEU A 25 12.72 10.52 -3.31
CA LEU A 25 14.05 10.40 -3.90
C LEU A 25 14.14 10.99 -5.32
N GLY A 26 13.02 11.44 -5.91
CA GLY A 26 12.94 11.89 -7.31
C GLY A 26 12.91 10.73 -8.31
N VAL A 27 12.66 9.50 -7.82
CA VAL A 27 12.60 8.30 -8.67
C VAL A 27 11.21 8.16 -9.26
N ARG A 28 11.14 7.82 -10.56
CA ARG A 28 9.87 7.59 -11.24
C ARG A 28 9.27 6.24 -10.81
N ILE A 29 8.05 6.26 -10.31
CA ILE A 29 7.27 5.07 -9.96
C ILE A 29 6.32 4.70 -11.10
N LYS A 30 5.97 3.41 -11.19
CA LYS A 30 4.95 2.90 -12.11
C LYS A 30 3.79 2.33 -11.31
N ILE A 31 2.58 2.66 -11.72
CA ILE A 31 1.34 2.09 -11.18
C ILE A 31 0.97 0.87 -12.02
N VAL A 32 0.59 -0.22 -11.37
CA VAL A 32 0.10 -1.45 -11.99
C VAL A 32 -1.34 -1.67 -11.53
N ALA A 33 -2.23 -2.02 -12.46
CA ALA A 33 -3.62 -2.30 -12.12
C ALA A 33 -3.70 -3.52 -11.19
N SER A 34 -4.44 -3.39 -10.08
CA SER A 34 -4.70 -4.46 -9.11
C SER A 34 -6.17 -4.83 -9.12
N ASP A 35 -6.46 -6.05 -8.68
CA ASP A 35 -7.81 -6.50 -8.40
C ASP A 35 -8.40 -5.70 -7.22
N TYR A 36 -9.69 -5.32 -7.33
CA TYR A 36 -10.44 -4.66 -6.26
C TYR A 36 -10.55 -5.52 -5.00
N ARG A 37 -10.36 -6.84 -5.11
CA ARG A 37 -10.30 -7.78 -3.98
C ARG A 37 -9.09 -7.57 -3.07
N ASN A 38 -8.06 -6.85 -3.52
CA ASN A 38 -6.89 -6.51 -2.72
C ASN A 38 -7.20 -5.37 -1.73
N ILE A 39 -8.21 -5.57 -0.89
CA ILE A 39 -8.65 -4.58 0.10
C ILE A 39 -7.76 -4.63 1.35
N LYS A 40 -7.61 -3.47 1.99
CA LYS A 40 -7.01 -3.36 3.32
C LYS A 40 -8.13 -3.52 4.36
N VAL A 41 -8.10 -4.58 5.15
CA VAL A 41 -9.02 -4.76 6.28
C VAL A 41 -8.59 -3.82 7.42
N THR A 42 -9.40 -2.81 7.69
CA THR A 42 -9.10 -1.73 8.65
C THR A 42 -10.17 -1.51 9.70
N THR A 43 -11.40 -1.98 9.45
CA THR A 43 -12.51 -1.92 10.39
C THR A 43 -13.14 -3.30 10.61
N PRO A 44 -13.94 -3.51 11.67
CA PRO A 44 -14.67 -4.76 11.87
C PRO A 44 -15.62 -5.10 10.71
N GLU A 45 -16.22 -4.11 10.07
CA GLU A 45 -17.13 -4.30 8.93
C GLU A 45 -16.41 -4.86 7.70
N ASP A 46 -15.13 -4.49 7.50
CA ASP A 46 -14.30 -5.01 6.41
C ASP A 46 -14.13 -6.55 6.50
N ILE A 47 -14.24 -7.14 7.69
CA ILE A 47 -14.14 -8.59 7.89
C ILE A 47 -15.23 -9.31 7.11
N HIS A 48 -16.47 -8.82 7.18
CA HIS A 48 -17.58 -9.42 6.46
C HIS A 48 -17.36 -9.37 4.94
N VAL A 49 -16.88 -8.23 4.44
CA VAL A 49 -16.54 -8.05 3.03
C VAL A 49 -15.43 -9.02 2.62
N ALA A 50 -14.33 -9.07 3.37
CA ALA A 50 -13.20 -9.97 3.09
C ALA A 50 -13.62 -11.44 3.08
N GLU A 51 -14.46 -11.87 4.03
CA GLU A 51 -15.01 -13.21 4.05
C GLU A 51 -15.87 -13.53 2.83
N THR A 52 -16.72 -12.60 2.38
CA THR A 52 -17.50 -12.78 1.16
C THR A 52 -16.60 -12.90 -0.06
N LEU A 53 -15.59 -12.03 -0.19
CA LEU A 53 -14.63 -12.08 -1.29
C LEU A 53 -13.81 -13.38 -1.34
N LEU A 54 -13.49 -13.96 -0.18
CA LEU A 54 -12.81 -15.27 -0.08
C LEU A 54 -13.73 -16.44 -0.46
N ARG A 55 -15.01 -16.39 -0.07
CA ARG A 55 -16.00 -17.43 -0.40
C ARG A 55 -16.44 -17.37 -1.86
N SER A 56 -16.50 -16.17 -2.44
CA SER A 56 -16.80 -15.97 -3.86
C SER A 56 -15.62 -16.28 -4.78
N GLY A 57 -14.61 -17.01 -4.29
CA GLY A 57 -13.47 -17.46 -5.07
C GLY A 57 -13.92 -18.36 -6.23
N ASP A 58 -14.10 -17.77 -7.39
CA ASP A 58 -13.72 -18.42 -8.64
C ASP A 58 -12.21 -18.68 -8.60
N LYS A 59 -11.86 -19.87 -9.09
CA LYS A 59 -10.51 -20.46 -9.20
C LYS A 59 -9.51 -19.55 -9.90
#